data_AF-A0A494SWS5-F1
#
_entry.id   AF-A0A494SWS5-F1
#
_cell.length_a   1.000
_cell.length_b   1.000
_cell.length_c   1.000
_cell.angle_alpha   90.00
_cell.angle_beta   90.00
_cell.angle_gamma   90.00
#
_symmetry.space_group_name_H-M   'P 1'
#
loop_
_entity.id
_entity.type
_entity.pdbx_description
1 polymer ?
#
loop_
_entity_poly.entity_id
_entity_poly.type
_entity_poly.pdbx_seq_one_letter_code
_entity_poly.pdbx_strand_id
1 'polypeptide(L)' 'MRSIAEVVGAGVLFVVAVVFWNLGVTPQEFGATPDGEPAFESIRYSGSWISAATVAVLGGSLLLIDAIRTAVVRPSHTG' A
#
# COMPACT_ATOMS: atom_id res chain seq x y z
N MET A 1 0.02 -19.23 -16.58
CA MET A 1 1.05 -18.17 -16.66
C MET A 1 0.48 -16.80 -16.32
N ARG A 2 -0.59 -16.34 -16.97
CA ARG A 2 -1.25 -15.04 -16.65
C ARG A 2 -1.59 -14.86 -15.16
N SER A 3 -2.31 -15.79 -14.53
CA SER A 3 -2.68 -15.65 -13.09
C SER A 3 -1.49 -15.70 -12.14
N ILE A 4 -0.40 -16.39 -12.51
CA ILE A 4 0.85 -16.36 -11.73
C ILE A 4 1.47 -14.96 -11.81
N ALA A 5 1.50 -14.35 -13.00
CA ALA A 5 1.98 -12.99 -13.18
C ALA A 5 1.11 -11.97 -12.42
N GLU A 6 -0.21 -12.15 -12.37
CA GLU A 6 -1.13 -11.30 -11.59
C GLU A 6 -0.84 -11.40 -10.08
N VAL A 7 -0.65 -12.61 -9.55
CA VAL A 7 -0.30 -12.81 -8.12
C VAL A 7 1.06 -12.20 -7.79
N VAL A 8 2.07 -12.42 -8.63
CA VAL A 8 3.40 -11.82 -8.44
C VAL A 8 3.30 -10.29 -8.53
N GLY A 9 2.58 -9.75 -9.52
CA GLY A 9 2.36 -8.32 -9.68
C GLY A 9 1.64 -7.71 -8.47
N ALA A 10 0.62 -8.39 -7.94
CA ALA A 10 -0.06 -7.96 -6.70
C ALA A 10 0.92 -7.88 -5.52
N GLY A 11 1.74 -8.91 -5.33
CA GLY A 11 2.77 -8.94 -4.28
C GLY A 11 3.76 -7.77 -4.40
N VAL A 12 4.26 -7.52 -5.62
CA VAL A 12 5.16 -6.39 -5.89
C VAL A 12 4.48 -5.06 -5.58
N LEU A 13 3.23 -4.86 -5.99
CA LEU A 13 2.50 -3.63 -5.72
C LEU A 13 2.27 -3.40 -4.22
N PHE A 14 2.02 -4.45 -3.44
CA PHE A 14 1.90 -4.31 -1.98
C PHE A 14 3.24 -3.96 -1.32
N VAL A 15 4.35 -4.54 -1.76
CA VAL A 15 5.69 -4.14 -1.26
C VAL A 15 5.96 -2.68 -1.60
N VAL A 16 5.66 -2.25 -2.83
CA VAL A 16 5.80 -0.84 -3.25
C VAL A 16 4.91 0.08 -2.42
N ALA A 17 3.67 -0.34 -2.10
CA ALA A 17 2.78 0.43 -1.23
C ALA A 17 3.38 0.67 0.16
N VAL A 18 4.01 -0.36 0.75
CA VAL A 18 4.71 -0.23 2.04
C VAL A 18 5.88 0.75 1.93
N VAL A 19 6.64 0.70 0.84
CA VAL A 19 7.73 1.67 0.60
C VAL A 19 7.18 3.09 0.52
N PHE A 20 6.12 3.33 -0.26
CA PHE A 20 5.51 4.66 -0.36
C PHE A 20 4.89 5.13 0.96
N TRP A 21 4.31 4.24 1.75
CA TRP A 21 3.83 4.56 3.08
C TRP A 21 4.97 5.06 3.98
N ASN A 22 6.09 4.33 4.03
CA ASN A 22 7.24 4.70 4.84
C ASN A 22 7.88 6.03 4.40
N LEU A 23 7.92 6.30 3.10
CA LEU A 23 8.36 7.60 2.57
C LEU A 23 7.36 8.74 2.88
N GLY A 24 6.09 8.39 3.05
CA GLY A 24 5.01 9.33 3.33
C GLY A 24 4.84 9.70 4.80
N VAL A 25 5.46 8.96 5.71
CA VAL A 25 5.36 9.15 7.16
C VAL A 25 6.67 9.73 7.66
N THR A 26 6.64 10.95 8.19
CA THR A 26 7.82 11.60 8.75
C THR A 26 7.54 12.05 10.18
N PRO A 27 8.25 11.50 11.18
CA PRO A 27 8.25 12.04 12.53
C PRO A 27 8.68 13.51 12.54
N GLN A 28 7.97 14.33 13.31
CA GLN A 28 8.27 15.73 13.53
C GLN A 28 8.25 16.01 15.02
N GLU A 29 9.41 16.42 15.54
CA GLU A 29 9.56 16.82 16.92
C GLU A 29 9.30 18.32 17.06
N PHE A 30 8.49 18.67 18.06
CA PHE A 30 8.21 20.05 18.45
C PHE A 30 8.79 20.27 19.84
N GLY A 31 9.76 21.18 19.92
CA GLY A 31 10.39 21.56 21.19
C GLY A 31 9.42 22.29 22.11
N ALA A 32 9.73 22.31 23.40
CA ALA A 32 8.97 23.08 24.39
C ALA A 32 9.02 24.58 24.05
N THR A 33 7.88 25.28 24.19
CA THR A 33 7.82 26.72 23.97
C THR A 33 8.18 27.49 25.26
N PRO A 34 8.69 28.72 25.15
CA PRO A 34 9.00 29.55 26.33
C PRO A 34 7.80 29.81 27.25
N ASP A 35 6.58 29.74 26.71
CA ASP A 35 5.32 29.96 27.42
C ASP A 35 4.82 28.71 28.17
N GLY A 36 5.62 27.62 28.18
CA GLY A 36 5.41 26.45 29.04
C GLY A 36 4.73 25.25 28.39
N GLU A 37 4.52 25.27 27.07
CA GLU A 37 3.95 24.11 26.37
C GLU A 37 5.00 22.99 26.30
N PRO A 38 4.65 21.74 26.64
CA PRO A 38 5.60 20.63 26.67
C PRO A 38 6.03 20.24 25.26
N ALA A 39 7.24 19.70 25.15
CA ALA A 39 7.69 19.08 23.90
C ALA A 39 6.78 17.90 23.53
N PHE A 40 6.48 17.76 22.24
CA PHE A 40 5.69 16.65 21.72
C PHE A 40 6.18 16.20 20.34
N GLU A 41 5.88 14.96 20.00
CA GLU A 41 6.12 14.39 18.69
C GLU A 41 4.79 14.31 17.93
N SER A 42 4.81 14.65 16.65
CA SER A 42 3.69 14.39 15.75
C SER A 42 4.15 13.77 14.44
N ILE A 43 3.22 13.12 13.73
CA ILE A 43 3.50 12.53 12.43
C ILE A 43 3.02 13.47 11.34
N ARG A 44 3.94 13.86 10.46
CA ARG A 44 3.60 14.56 9.22
C ARG A 44 3.41 13.56 8.09
N TYR A 45 2.24 13.61 7.46
CA TYR A 45 1.91 12.79 6.30
C TYR A 45 2.12 13.55 5.00
N SER A 46 2.86 12.97 4.05
CA SER A 46 2.98 13.48 2.69
C SER A 46 1.84 12.95 1.83
N GLY A 47 0.93 13.84 1.43
CA GLY A 47 -0.22 13.49 0.59
C GLY A 47 0.17 12.73 -0.68
N SER A 48 1.22 13.18 -1.39
CA SER A 48 1.68 12.53 -2.63
C SER A 48 2.14 11.09 -2.43
N TRP A 49 2.89 10.82 -1.35
CA TRP A 49 3.35 9.47 -1.02
C TRP A 49 2.19 8.57 -0.56
N ILE A 50 1.27 9.10 0.24
CA ILE A 50 0.07 8.38 0.67
C ILE A 50 -0.83 8.07 -0.53
N SER A 51 -1.02 9.00 -1.46
CA SER A 51 -1.77 8.76 -2.69
C SER A 51 -1.11 7.70 -3.56
N ALA A 52 0.22 7.73 -3.72
CA ALA A 52 0.95 6.70 -4.46
C ALA A 52 0.81 5.32 -3.81
N ALA A 53 0.93 5.24 -2.47
CA ALA A 53 0.68 4.00 -1.72
C ALA A 53 -0.74 3.48 -1.95
N THR A 54 -1.74 4.37 -1.93
CA THR A 54 -3.14 4.03 -2.16
C THR A 54 -3.36 3.43 -3.54
N VAL A 55 -2.81 4.06 -4.58
CA VAL A 55 -2.90 3.54 -5.97
C VAL A 55 -2.26 2.15 -6.07
N ALA A 56 -1.10 1.94 -5.44
CA ALA A 56 -0.44 0.64 -5.43
C ALA A 56 -1.29 -0.43 -4.71
N VAL A 57 -1.90 -0.11 -3.57
CA VAL A 57 -2.84 -1.01 -2.87
C VAL A 57 -4.05 -1.37 -3.74
N LEU A 58 -4.67 -0.38 -4.38
CA LEU A 58 -5.82 -0.60 -5.26
C LEU A 58 -5.43 -1.49 -6.44
N GLY A 59 -4.34 -1.17 -7.13
CA GLY A 59 -3.84 -1.98 -8.25
C GLY A 59 -3.51 -3.42 -7.84
N GLY A 60 -2.82 -3.61 -6.71
CA GLY A 60 -2.48 -4.94 -6.20
C GLY A 60 -3.73 -5.75 -5.82
N SER A 61 -4.71 -5.10 -5.20
CA SER A 61 -5.99 -5.73 -4.85
C SER A 61 -6.77 -6.17 -6.09
N LEU A 62 -6.82 -5.33 -7.13
CA LEU A 62 -7.49 -5.67 -8.38
C LEU A 62 -6.83 -6.86 -9.10
N LEU A 63 -5.49 -6.90 -9.14
CA LEU A 63 -4.77 -8.06 -9.70
C LEU A 63 -5.06 -9.34 -8.93
N LEU A 64 -5.09 -9.27 -7.59
CA LEU A 64 -5.41 -10.42 -6.76
C LEU A 64 -6.84 -10.91 -6.98
N ILE A 65 -7.80 -9.99 -7.09
CA ILE A 65 -9.20 -10.31 -7.39
C ILE A 65 -9.31 -10.98 -8.76
N ASP A 66 -8.63 -10.47 -9.80
CA ASP A 66 -8.67 -11.09 -11.14
C ASP A 66 -8.02 -12.48 -11.16
N ALA A 67 -6.93 -12.66 -10.42
CA ALA A 67 -6.28 -13.96 -10.28
C ALA A 67 -7.20 -14.98 -9.58
N ILE A 68 -7.86 -14.58 -8.49
CA ILE A 68 -8.84 -15.41 -7.77
C ILE A 68 -10.03 -15.73 -8.67
N ARG A 69 -10.60 -14.72 -9.33
CA ARG A 69 -11.69 -14.91 -10.29
C ARG A 69 -11.30 -15.92 -11.35
N THR A 70 -10.11 -15.79 -11.94
CA THR A 70 -9.62 -16.71 -12.97
C THR A 70 -9.43 -18.13 -12.42
N ALA A 71 -8.98 -18.28 -11.18
CA ALA A 71 -8.83 -19.57 -10.54
C ALA A 71 -10.18 -20.26 -10.24
N VAL A 72 -11.18 -19.49 -9.81
CA VAL A 72 -12.51 -20.01 -9.43
C VAL A 72 -13.42 -20.24 -10.64
N VAL A 73 -13.39 -19.35 -11.64
CA VAL A 73 -14.29 -19.38 -12.79
C VAL A 73 -13.78 -20.28 -13.92
N ARG A 74 -12.54 -20.79 -13.85
CA ARG A 74 -12.02 -21.71 -14.86
C ARG A 74 -12.96 -22.93 -14.95
N PRO A 75 -13.64 -23.17 -16.08
CA PRO A 75 -14.50 -24.33 -16.22
C PRO A 75 -13.66 -25.58 -15.98
N SER A 76 -14.16 -26.48 -15.14
CA SER A 76 -13.66 -27.84 -15.05
C SER A 76 -13.82 -28.49 -16.42
N HIS A 77 -12.78 -28.45 -17.25
CA HIS A 77 -12.66 -29.34 -18.40
C HIS A 77 -12.38 -30.75 -17.86
N THR A 78 -13.40 -31.38 -17.29
CA THR A 78 -13.44 -32.79 -16.98
C THR A 78 -14.77 -33.33 -17.46
N GLY A 79 -14.71 -34.14 -18.53
CA GLY A 79 -15.73 -35.11 -18.92
C GLY A 79 -16.77 -34.58 -19.90
#